data_AF-A6VYG4-F1
#
_entry.id   AF-A6VYG4-F1
#
_cell.length_a   1.000
_cell.length_b   1.000
_cell.length_c   1.000
_cell.angle_alpha   90.00
_cell.angle_beta   90.00
_cell.angle_gamma   90.00
#
_symmetry.space_group_name_H-M   'P 1'
#
loop_
_entity.id
_entity.type
_entity.pdbx_description
1 polymer ?
#
loop_
_entity_poly.entity_id
_entity_poly.type
_entity_poly.pdbx_seq_one_letter_code
_entity_poly.pdbx_strand_id
1 'polypeptide(L)'
;MILDNYIIHKSEKTKTWLKKNPKFKLLFQPVYCPWVNVIERLWNALHETITRNHRCKHMWQLLKRVKRFMDNVSPYPGGRHGTAKM
;
A
#
# COMPACT_ATOMS: atom_id res chain seq x y z
N MET A 1 8.77 11.44 -1.63
CA MET A 1 7.93 10.31 -1.17
C MET A 1 6.77 10.87 -0.40
N ILE A 2 5.54 10.45 -0.73
CA ILE A 2 4.31 10.89 -0.05
C ILE A 2 4.00 9.86 1.04
N LEU A 3 3.64 10.32 2.24
CA LEU A 3 3.39 9.47 3.41
C LEU A 3 2.15 9.95 4.18
N ASP A 4 1.54 9.02 4.92
CA ASP A 4 0.56 9.35 5.95
C ASP A 4 1.26 9.91 7.21
N ASN A 5 0.47 10.26 8.22
CA ASN A 5 0.98 10.83 9.47
C ASN A 5 1.37 9.78 10.52
N TYR A 6 1.57 8.51 10.16
CA TYR A 6 1.85 7.47 11.13
C TYR A 6 3.16 7.73 11.90
N ILE A 7 3.15 7.49 13.21
CA ILE A 7 4.19 7.94 14.14
C ILE A 7 5.58 7.37 13.81
N ILE A 8 5.64 6.21 13.17
CA ILE A 8 6.89 5.56 12.78
C ILE A 8 7.73 6.44 11.84
N HIS A 9 7.10 7.27 11.01
CA HIS A 9 7.79 8.18 10.09
C HIS A 9 8.52 9.32 10.80
N LYS A 10 8.17 9.58 12.07
CA LYS A 10 8.76 10.61 12.93
C LYS A 10 9.74 10.04 13.97
N SER A 11 9.93 8.71 13.98
CA SER A 11 10.87 8.03 14.89
C SER A 11 12.32 8.46 14.66
N GLU A 12 13.14 8.42 15.71
CA GLU A 12 14.55 8.83 15.63
C GLU A 12 15.36 7.95 14.67
N LYS A 13 15.04 6.66 14.61
CA LYS A 13 15.62 5.73 13.64
C LYS A 13 15.36 6.17 12.20
N THR A 14 14.13 6.61 11.91
CA THR A 14 13.77 7.10 10.56
C THR A 14 14.47 8.41 10.24
N LYS A 15 14.49 9.37 11.18
CA LYS A 15 15.19 10.65 11.01
C LYS A 15 16.69 10.45 10.77
N THR A 16 17.33 9.58 11.54
CA THR A 16 18.76 9.25 11.41
C THR A 16 19.06 8.65 10.04
N TRP A 17 18.21 7.76 9.54
CA TRP A 17 18.38 7.18 8.21
C TRP A 17 18.17 8.22 7.09
N LEU A 18 17.19 9.12 7.22
CA LEU A 18 16.94 10.19 6.23
C LEU A 18 18.11 11.17 6.14
N LYS A 19 18.77 11.50 7.26
CA LYS A 19 19.99 12.32 7.25
C LYS A 19 21.10 11.71 6.37
N LYS A 20 21.19 10.38 6.35
CA LYS A 20 22.16 9.63 5.51
C LYS A 20 21.68 9.46 4.06
N ASN A 21 20.41 9.73 3.76
CA ASN A 21 19.79 9.48 2.45
C ASN A 21 19.00 10.70 1.94
N PRO A 22 19.68 11.81 1.58
CA PRO A 22 19.04 13.08 1.23
C PRO A 22 18.18 13.02 -0.05
N LYS A 23 18.31 11.94 -0.84
CA LYS A 23 17.46 11.70 -2.03
C LYS A 23 15.97 11.58 -1.69
N PHE A 24 15.63 11.19 -0.46
CA PHE A 24 14.25 11.04 -0.02
C PHE A 24 13.76 12.30 0.69
N LYS A 25 12.95 13.10 -0.01
CA LYS A 25 12.15 14.17 0.60
C LYS A 25 10.80 13.60 1.01
N LEU A 26 10.40 13.78 2.26
CA LEU A 26 9.11 13.33 2.78
C LEU A 26 8.06 14.43 2.65
N LEU A 27 6.91 14.10 2.09
CA LEU A 27 5.73 14.96 2.02
C LEU A 27 4.59 14.27 2.78
N PHE A 28 4.13 14.90 3.85
CA PHE A 28 3.05 14.38 4.68
C PHE A 28 1.70 14.88 4.17
N GLN A 29 0.73 13.99 4.15
CA GLN A 29 -0.64 14.34 3.80
C GLN A 29 -1.32 15.15 4.93
N PRO A 30 -2.37 15.92 4.62
CA PRO A 30 -3.19 16.54 5.65
C PRO A 30 -3.79 15.49 6.59
N VAL A 31 -3.93 15.84 7.87
CA VAL A 31 -4.47 14.93 8.88
C VAL A 31 -5.94 14.64 8.58
N TYR A 32 -6.36 13.38 8.75
CA TYR A 32 -7.72 12.90 8.47
C TYR A 32 -8.19 13.06 7.02
N CYS A 33 -7.28 13.10 6.05
CA CYS A 33 -7.61 13.16 4.62
C CYS A 33 -7.21 11.88 3.85
N PRO A 34 -7.77 10.71 4.15
CA PRO A 34 -7.39 9.46 3.49
C PRO A 34 -7.67 9.45 1.98
N TRP A 35 -8.65 10.22 1.50
CA TRP A 35 -9.00 10.29 0.08
C TRP A 35 -7.90 10.88 -0.81
N VAL A 36 -6.97 11.67 -0.24
CA VAL A 36 -5.81 12.18 -1.00
C VAL A 36 -4.72 11.12 -1.17
N ASN A 37 -4.84 9.99 -0.47
CA ASN A 37 -3.86 8.93 -0.51
C ASN A 37 -4.18 7.92 -1.61
N VAL A 38 -3.44 8.01 -2.71
CA VAL A 38 -3.62 7.17 -3.90
C VAL A 38 -3.44 5.68 -3.57
N ILE A 39 -2.67 5.33 -2.53
CA ILE A 39 -2.51 3.94 -2.08
C ILE A 39 -3.80 3.36 -1.47
N GLU A 40 -4.69 4.19 -0.91
CA GLU A 40 -5.97 3.72 -0.33
C GLU A 40 -6.86 3.11 -1.40
N ARG A 41 -6.81 3.63 -2.63
CA ARG A 41 -7.51 3.03 -3.78
C ARG A 41 -6.99 1.62 -4.11
N LEU A 42 -5.68 1.41 -3.97
CA LEU A 42 -5.06 0.11 -4.17
C LEU A 42 -5.48 -0.87 -3.05
N TRP A 43 -5.49 -0.41 -1.79
CA TRP A 43 -5.96 -1.20 -0.66
C TRP A 43 -7.43 -1.57 -0.77
N ASN A 44 -8.27 -0.64 -1.22
CA ASN A 44 -9.67 -0.92 -1.50
C ASN A 44 -9.82 -2.01 -2.57
N ALA A 45 -9.10 -1.89 -3.69
CA ALA A 45 -9.13 -2.91 -4.75
C ALA A 45 -8.61 -4.28 -4.27
N LEU A 46 -7.58 -4.30 -3.43
CA LEU A 46 -7.08 -5.52 -2.80
C LEU A 46 -8.16 -6.14 -1.91
N HIS A 47 -8.84 -5.32 -1.10
CA HIS A 47 -9.91 -5.77 -0.21
C HIS A 47 -11.05 -6.41 -1.01
N GLU A 48 -11.55 -5.72 -2.04
CA GLU A 48 -12.58 -6.24 -2.94
C GLU A 48 -12.19 -7.57 -3.59
N THR A 49 -10.93 -7.70 -4.03
CA THR A 49 -10.47 -8.86 -4.83
C THR A 49 -10.10 -10.06 -3.96
N ILE A 50 -9.58 -9.84 -2.75
CA ILE A 50 -8.92 -10.89 -1.96
C ILE A 50 -9.60 -11.19 -0.64
N THR A 51 -10.24 -10.22 0.02
CA THR A 51 -10.69 -10.40 1.41
C THR A 51 -12.19 -10.20 1.62
N ARG A 52 -12.89 -9.43 0.78
CA ARG A 52 -14.32 -9.12 0.96
C ARG A 52 -15.23 -10.35 0.98
N ASN A 53 -14.99 -11.34 0.10
CA ASN A 53 -15.82 -12.55 -0.01
C ASN A 53 -14.99 -13.85 -0.09
N HIS A 54 -13.74 -13.81 0.34
CA HIS A 54 -12.85 -14.95 0.25
C HIS A 54 -12.22 -15.25 1.62
N ARG A 55 -12.29 -16.52 2.03
CA ARG A 55 -11.60 -17.01 3.22
C ARG A 55 -10.37 -17.80 2.79
N CYS A 56 -9.24 -17.50 3.43
CA CYS A 56 -8.04 -18.32 3.34
C CYS A 56 -7.93 -19.13 4.63
N LYS A 57 -7.74 -20.46 4.52
CA LYS A 57 -7.59 -21.34 5.68
C LYS A 57 -6.21 -21.17 6.33
N HIS A 58 -5.23 -20.77 5.53
CA HIS A 58 -3.85 -20.60 5.98
C HIS A 58 -3.24 -19.29 5.46
N MET A 59 -2.33 -18.72 6.24
CA MET A 59 -1.62 -17.47 5.91
C MET A 59 -0.94 -17.52 4.54
N TRP A 60 -0.31 -18.64 4.19
CA TRP A 60 0.39 -18.78 2.90
C TRP A 60 -0.55 -18.62 1.68
N GLN A 61 -1.82 -19.00 1.81
CA GLN A 61 -2.81 -18.84 0.74
C GLN A 61 -3.12 -17.36 0.53
N LEU A 62 -3.27 -16.60 1.62
CA LEU A 62 -3.46 -15.16 1.58
C LEU A 62 -2.26 -14.48 0.94
N LEU A 63 -1.04 -14.80 1.39
CA LEU A 63 0.19 -14.24 0.84
C LEU A 63 0.34 -14.52 -0.66
N LYS A 64 0.01 -15.74 -1.12
CA LYS A 64 0.04 -16.09 -2.54
C LYS A 64 -0.95 -15.26 -3.36
N ARG A 65 -2.17 -15.03 -2.84
CA ARG A 65 -3.18 -14.20 -3.52
C ARG A 65 -2.77 -12.74 -3.57
N VAL A 66 -2.26 -12.20 -2.46
CA VAL A 66 -1.75 -10.82 -2.39
C VAL A 66 -0.59 -10.64 -3.36
N LYS A 67 0.37 -11.57 -3.40
CA LYS A 67 1.49 -11.49 -4.35
C LYS A 67 1.00 -11.45 -5.80
N ARG A 68 0.09 -12.36 -6.19
CA ARG A 68 -0.49 -12.37 -7.53
C ARG A 68 -1.24 -11.07 -7.86
N PHE A 69 -1.96 -10.51 -6.90
CA PHE A 69 -2.62 -9.22 -7.08
C PHE A 69 -1.60 -8.09 -7.31
N MET A 70 -0.54 -8.03 -6.50
CA MET A 70 0.52 -7.03 -6.62
C MET A 70 1.27 -7.13 -7.95
N ASP A 71 1.51 -8.35 -8.45
CA ASP A 71 2.13 -8.57 -9.76
C ASP A 71 1.24 -8.04 -10.90
N ASN A 72 -0.08 -8.13 -10.77
CA ASN A 72 -1.04 -7.66 -11.79
C ASN A 72 -1.24 -6.14 -11.80
N VAL A 73 -1.26 -5.51 -10.63
CA VAL A 73 -1.49 -4.05 -10.50
C VAL A 73 -0.21 -3.22 -10.71
N SER A 74 0.96 -3.87 -10.72
CA SER A 74 2.25 -3.22 -10.95
C SER A 74 2.48 -2.95 -12.45
N PRO A 75 2.94 -1.74 -12.85
CA PRO A 75 3.23 -0.58 -11.99
C PRO A 75 1.94 0.19 -11.60
N TYR A 76 1.86 0.65 -10.36
CA TYR A 76 0.74 1.47 -9.86
C TYR A 76 1.19 2.91 -9.55
N PRO A 77 0.43 3.95 -9.94
CA PRO A 77 -0.79 3.92 -10.76
C PRO A 77 -0.46 3.65 -12.25
N GLY A 78 -1.23 2.79 -12.92
CA GLY A 78 -1.05 2.49 -14.35
C GLY A 78 -1.38 1.05 -14.77
N GLY A 79 -1.22 0.07 -13.88
CA GLY A 79 -1.55 -1.34 -14.11
C GLY A 79 -3.05 -1.60 -14.02
N ARG A 80 -3.59 -2.45 -14.91
CA ARG A 80 -5.00 -2.84 -14.86
C ARG A 80 -5.22 -3.71 -13.63
N HIS A 81 -6.10 -3.29 -12.73
CA HIS A 81 -6.58 -4.12 -11.64
C HIS A 81 -7.66 -4.99 -12.28
N GLY A 82 -7.23 -6.00 -13.03
CA GLY A 82 -8.14 -6.92 -13.67
C GLY A 82 -9.05 -7.48 -12.59
N THR A 83 -10.34 -7.18 -12.69
CA THR A 83 -11.39 -7.96 -12.05
C THR A 83 -11.06 -9.41 -12.38
N ALA A 84 -10.58 -10.16 -11.39
CA ALA A 84 -10.41 -11.59 -11.58
C ALA A 84 -11.82 -12.11 -11.92
N LYS A 85 -12.05 -12.42 -13.21
CA LYS A 85 -13.24 -13.14 -13.62
C LYS A 85 -13.31 -14.42 -12.79
N MET A 86 -14.54 -14.71 -12.35
CA MET A 86 -15.00 -15.87 -11.61
C MET A 86 -14.29 -17.16 -12.01
#